data_AF-A0A9X9BL31-F1
#
_entry.id   AF-A0A9X9BL31-F1
#
_cell.length_a   1.000
_cell.length_b   1.000
_cell.length_c   1.000
_cell.angle_alpha   90.00
_cell.angle_beta   90.00
_cell.angle_gamma   90.00
#
_symmetry.space_group_name_H-M   'P 1'
#
loop_
_entity.id
_entity.type
_entity.pdbx_description
1 polymer ?
#
loop_
_entity_poly.entity_id
_entity_poly.type
_entity_poly.pdbx_seq_one_letter_code
_entity_poly.pdbx_strand_id
1 'polypeptide(L)' 'MTTNLIRGKHENLRHLVEFARANGWTVSRTQGGHIQFTKPGLGSIYTSSTASDYRAALNAKARMRRADRAQTQHTQEAI' A
#
# COMPACT_ATOMS: atom_id res chain seq x y z
N MET A 1 -5.93 23.96 -16.28
CA MET A 1 -6.43 22.76 -15.60
C MET A 1 -5.37 22.31 -14.61
N THR A 2 -5.71 22.27 -13.32
CA THR A 2 -4.78 22.36 -12.18
C THR A 2 -4.09 21.04 -11.86
N THR A 3 -2.86 20.84 -12.35
CA THR A 3 -1.99 19.73 -11.95
C THR A 3 -0.82 20.27 -11.14
N ASN A 4 -1.04 20.71 -9.91
CA ASN A 4 0.08 21.11 -9.06
C ASN A 4 -0.23 20.93 -7.59
N LEU A 5 0.08 19.75 -7.04
CA LEU A 5 0.22 19.60 -5.59
C LEU A 5 1.19 18.49 -5.17
N ILE A 6 2.16 18.08 -5.99
CA ILE A 6 3.18 17.12 -5.55
C ILE A 6 4.49 17.34 -6.33
N ARG A 7 5.33 18.27 -5.92
CA ARG A 7 6.76 18.26 -6.29
C ARG A 7 7.58 18.14 -4.99
N GLY A 8 8.28 17.01 -4.84
CA GLY A 8 9.44 16.87 -3.95
C GLY A 8 9.29 16.10 -2.62
N LYS A 9 8.09 15.74 -2.15
CA LYS A 9 7.95 15.10 -0.80
C LYS A 9 7.05 13.87 -0.71
N HIS A 10 6.37 13.49 -1.80
CA HIS A 10 5.43 12.35 -1.80
C HIS A 10 5.80 11.26 -2.82
N GLU A 11 7.00 11.29 -3.40
CA GLU A 11 7.41 10.29 -4.40
C GLU A 11 7.36 8.86 -3.84
N ASN A 12 7.81 8.66 -2.60
CA ASN A 12 7.73 7.36 -1.93
C ASN A 12 6.30 6.88 -1.71
N LEU A 13 5.39 7.78 -1.32
CA LEU A 13 3.98 7.45 -1.13
C LEU A 13 3.30 7.18 -2.46
N ARG A 14 3.62 7.96 -3.50
CA ARG A 14 3.16 7.74 -4.86
C ARG A 14 3.63 6.38 -5.38
N HIS A 15 4.92 6.08 -5.28
CA HIS A 15 5.46 4.78 -5.67
C HIS A 15 4.84 3.62 -4.89
N LEU A 16 4.50 3.83 -3.61
CA LEU A 16 3.79 2.83 -2.82
C LEU A 16 2.37 2.61 -3.33
N VAL A 17 1.62 3.67 -3.62
CA VAL A 17 0.26 3.59 -4.16
C VAL A 17 0.24 2.93 -5.54
N GLU A 18 1.17 3.30 -6.43
CA GLU A 18 1.33 2.68 -7.74
C GLU A 18 1.68 1.19 -7.61
N PHE A 19 2.62 0.85 -6.71
CA PHE A 19 2.97 -0.55 -6.41
C PHE A 19 1.76 -1.33 -5.90
N ALA A 20 0.99 -0.77 -4.97
CA ALA A 20 -0.19 -1.40 -4.42
C ALA A 20 -1.20 -1.71 -5.53
N ARG A 21 -1.54 -0.72 -6.36
CA ARG A 21 -2.46 -0.88 -7.49
C ARG A 21 -1.98 -1.93 -8.48
N ALA A 22 -0.69 -1.92 -8.84
CA ALA A 22 -0.11 -2.91 -9.76
C ALA A 22 -0.17 -4.35 -9.21
N ASN A 23 -0.21 -4.53 -7.89
CA ASN A 23 -0.33 -5.86 -7.25
C ASN A 23 -1.79 -6.21 -6.88
N GLY A 24 -2.77 -5.44 -7.38
CA GLY A 24 -4.19 -5.68 -7.15
C GLY A 24 -4.69 -5.26 -5.76
N TRP A 25 -3.96 -4.37 -5.07
CA TRP A 25 -4.41 -3.78 -3.82
C TRP A 25 -5.26 -2.53 -4.09
N THR A 26 -6.41 -2.46 -3.44
CA THR A 26 -7.28 -1.28 -3.37
C THR A 26 -6.73 -0.30 -2.36
N VAL A 27 -6.74 0.99 -2.70
CA VAL A 27 -6.18 2.07 -1.89
C VAL A 27 -7.28 3.03 -1.49
N SER A 28 -7.48 3.23 -0.19
CA SER A 28 -8.46 4.15 0.38
C SER A 28 -7.82 5.05 1.43
N ARG A 29 -8.33 6.28 1.61
CA ARG A 29 -7.93 7.15 2.71
C ARG A 29 -8.95 7.06 3.84
N THR A 30 -8.46 6.90 5.07
CA THR A 30 -9.29 6.95 6.27
C THR A 30 -9.56 8.40 6.68
N GLN A 31 -10.59 8.61 7.50
CA GLN A 31 -10.95 9.94 8.02
C GLN A 31 -9.81 10.61 8.81
N GLY A 32 -8.95 9.83 9.46
CA GLY A 32 -7.74 10.29 10.16
C GLY A 32 -6.55 10.59 9.22
N GLY A 33 -6.74 10.51 7.91
CA GLY A 33 -5.71 10.79 6.91
C GLY A 33 -4.78 9.62 6.61
N HIS A 34 -4.90 8.46 7.26
CA HIS A 34 -4.08 7.29 6.93
C HIS A 34 -4.50 6.70 5.58
N ILE A 35 -3.58 6.00 4.92
CA ILE A 35 -3.89 5.21 3.73
C ILE A 35 -4.08 3.75 4.16
N GLN A 36 -5.22 3.21 3.79
CA GLN A 36 -5.56 1.80 3.92
C GLN A 36 -5.38 1.11 2.58
N PHE A 37 -4.73 -0.04 2.63
CA PHE A 37 -4.58 -0.95 1.51
C PHE A 37 -5.34 -2.23 1.81
N THR A 38 -6.25 -2.60 0.91
CA THR A 38 -7.05 -3.82 1.05
C THR A 38 -6.93 -4.65 -0.21
N LYS A 39 -6.96 -5.98 -0.07
CA LYS A 39 -6.98 -6.92 -1.19
C LYS A 39 -7.90 -8.08 -0.82
N PRO A 40 -8.79 -8.54 -1.71
CA PRO A 40 -9.68 -9.66 -1.41
C PRO A 40 -8.89 -10.89 -0.96
N GLY A 41 -9.33 -11.53 0.12
CA GLY A 41 -8.65 -12.69 0.71
C GLY A 41 -7.40 -12.36 1.53
N LEU A 42 -7.06 -11.08 1.71
CA LEU A 42 -5.91 -10.63 2.49
C LEU A 42 -6.29 -9.59 3.56
N GLY A 43 -5.48 -9.52 4.62
CA GLY A 43 -5.63 -8.54 5.69
C GLY A 43 -5.41 -7.10 5.22
N SER A 44 -6.15 -6.15 5.81
CA SER A 44 -5.95 -4.72 5.56
C SER A 44 -4.63 -4.22 6.12
N ILE A 45 -3.89 -3.43 5.35
CA ILE A 45 -2.61 -2.81 5.75
C ILE A 45 -2.80 -1.30 5.82
N TYR A 46 -2.45 -0.69 6.95
CA TYR A 46 -2.53 0.76 7.14
C TYR A 46 -1.13 1.39 7.14
N THR A 47 -1.03 2.58 6.53
CA THR A 47 0.14 3.46 6.60
C THR A 47 -0.27 4.89 6.89
N SER A 48 0.54 5.61 7.67
CA SER A 48 0.41 7.06 7.77
C SER A 48 0.72 7.71 6.43
N SER A 49 0.02 8.80 6.12
CA SER A 49 0.18 9.56 4.87
C SER A 49 1.10 10.78 5.02
N THR A 50 1.68 10.94 6.20
CA THR A 50 2.62 12.00 6.56
C THR A 50 3.95 11.81 5.81
N ALA A 51 4.41 12.89 5.18
CA ALA A 51 5.59 12.88 4.32
C ALA A 51 6.92 12.56 5.04
N SER A 52 6.94 12.55 6.38
CA SER A 52 8.13 12.17 7.17
C SER A 52 8.28 10.65 7.36
N ASP A 53 7.26 9.86 7.04
CA ASP A 53 7.22 8.44 7.41
C ASP A 53 7.77 7.52 6.32
N TYR A 54 9.00 7.76 5.88
CA TYR A 54 9.69 6.91 4.89
C TYR A 54 9.69 5.43 5.31
N ARG A 55 9.96 5.15 6.59
CA ARG A 55 9.95 3.77 7.12
C ARG A 55 8.55 3.16 7.11
N ALA A 56 7.49 3.94 7.30
CA ALA A 56 6.12 3.41 7.23
C ALA A 56 5.79 2.94 5.82
N ALA A 57 6.19 3.69 4.80
CA ALA A 57 5.99 3.31 3.40
C ALA A 57 6.76 2.02 3.04
N LEU A 58 8.02 1.91 3.47
CA LEU A 58 8.81 0.68 3.29
C LEU A 58 8.18 -0.51 4.02
N ASN A 59 7.76 -0.33 5.27
CA ASN A 59 7.12 -1.37 6.07
C ASN A 59 5.78 -1.81 5.46
N ALA A 60 5.00 -0.88 4.92
CA ALA A 60 3.76 -1.18 4.20
C ALA A 60 4.03 -2.02 2.95
N LYS A 61 5.01 -1.63 2.12
CA LYS A 61 5.44 -2.42 0.95
C LYS A 61 5.89 -3.83 1.34
N ALA A 62 6.68 -3.95 2.41
CA ALA A 62 7.14 -5.25 2.92
C ALA A 62 5.99 -6.11 3.46
N ARG A 63 4.96 -5.50 4.06
CA ARG A 63 3.75 -6.21 4.51
C ARG A 63 2.93 -6.72 3.32
N MET A 64 2.73 -5.91 2.28
CA MET A 64 2.04 -6.33 1.05
C MET A 64 2.73 -7.53 0.41
N ARG A 65 4.07 -7.46 0.23
CA ARG A 65 4.86 -8.57 -0.34
C ARG A 65 4.75 -9.86 0.49
N ARG A 66 4.69 -9.74 1.81
CA ARG A 66 4.51 -10.90 2.69
C ARG A 66 3.11 -11.49 2.56
N ALA A 67 2.09 -10.65 2.51
CA ALA A 67 0.71 -11.08 2.32
C ALA A 67 0.52 -11.77 0.96
N ASP A 68 1.06 -11.20 -0.13
CA ASP A 68 1.01 -11.83 -1.45
C ASP A 68 1.69 -13.21 -1.50
N ARG A 69 2.84 -13.36 -0.82
CA ARG A 69 3.50 -14.68 -0.68
C ARG A 69 2.65 -15.65 0.14
N ALA A 70 2.13 -15.23 1.28
CA ALA A 70 1.29 -16.08 2.12
C ALA A 70 0.03 -16.54 1.38
N GLN A 71 -0.60 -15.66 0.59
CA GLN A 71 -1.74 -16.01 -0.26
C GLN A 71 -1.35 -17.01 -1.35
N THR A 72 -0.18 -16.87 -1.95
CA THR A 72 0.32 -17.83 -2.95
C THR A 72 0.54 -19.21 -2.33
N GLN A 73 1.10 -19.28 -1.11
CA GLN A 73 1.29 -20.56 -0.41
C GLN A 73 -0.04 -21.19 0.01
N HIS A 74 -0.98 -20.40 0.53
CA HIS A 74 -2.32 -20.89 0.89
C HIS A 74 -3.06 -21.49 -0.33
N THR A 75 -2.88 -20.92 -1.53
CA THR A 75 -3.45 -21.49 -2.76
C THR A 75 -2.74 -22.78 -3.21
N GLN A 76 -1.47 -22.98 -2.84
CA GLN A 76 -0.69 -24.18 -3.23
C GLN A 76 -0.91 -25.38 -2.30
N GLU A 77 -1.25 -25.17 -1.03
CA GLU A 77 -1.54 -26.26 -0.07
C GLU A 77 -2.94 -26.86 -0.20
N ALA A 78 -3.79 -26.29 -1.07
CA ALA A 78 -5.17 -26.72 -1.30
C ALA A 78 -5.36 -27.60 -2.55
N ILE A 79 -4.29 -28.24 -3.06
CA ILE A 79 -4.31 -29.12 -4.24
C ILE A 79 -4.06 -30.57 -3.83
#